data_AF-A0A2P8VDY0-F1
#
_entry.id   AF-A0A2P8VDY0-F1
#
_cell.length_a   1.000
_cell.length_b   1.000
_cell.length_c   1.000
_cell.angle_alpha   90.00
_cell.angle_beta   90.00
_cell.angle_gamma   90.00
#
_symmetry.space_group_name_H-M   'P 1'
#
loop_
_entity.id
_entity.type
_entity.pdbx_description
1 polymer ?
#
loop_
_entity_poly.entity_id
_entity_poly.type
_entity_poly.pdbx_seq_one_letter_code
_entity_poly.pdbx_strand_id
1 'polypeptide(L)'
;MTSVMSHEFQLATAETWPNPWPMYRALRDHDPVHHVVPPQRPEYDYYVLSRHADVWSAARDHQTFSSAQGLTVNYGELEMIGLHDTPPMVMQDPPAH
;
A
#
# COMPACT_ATOMS: atom_id res chain seq x y z
N MET A 1 23.28 13.05 12.62
CA MET A 1 22.33 11.93 12.60
C MET A 1 22.58 11.15 11.32
N THR A 2 23.01 9.90 11.44
CA THR A 2 23.26 8.98 10.32
C THR A 2 21.94 8.33 9.91
N SER A 3 21.52 8.56 8.67
CA SER A 3 20.35 7.88 8.08
C SER A 3 20.68 6.40 7.87
N VAL A 4 19.86 5.52 8.45
CA VAL A 4 19.93 4.08 8.21
C VAL A 4 19.38 3.85 6.80
N MET A 5 20.24 3.44 5.87
CA MET A 5 19.82 3.06 4.52
C MET A 5 19.30 1.63 4.55
N SER A 6 17.98 1.45 4.61
CA SER A 6 17.35 0.15 4.35
C SER A 6 16.95 0.07 2.87
N HIS A 7 17.33 -1.02 2.22
CA HIS A 7 16.85 -1.36 0.88
C HIS A 7 15.63 -2.28 0.92
N GLU A 8 15.35 -2.87 2.09
CA GLU A 8 14.20 -3.71 2.34
C GLU A 8 12.96 -2.86 2.61
N PHE A 9 11.82 -3.33 2.12
CA PHE A 9 10.57 -2.59 2.22
C PHE A 9 10.11 -2.48 3.67
N GLN A 10 9.69 -1.28 4.05
CA GLN A 10 8.99 -1.00 5.30
C GLN A 10 8.04 0.17 5.07
N LEU A 11 6.93 0.19 5.81
CA LEU A 11 6.08 1.38 5.87
C LEU A 11 6.87 2.55 6.46
N ALA A 12 6.68 3.73 5.89
CA ALA A 12 7.44 4.90 6.30
C ALA A 12 7.03 5.39 7.70
N THR A 13 8.01 5.93 8.43
CA THR A 13 7.86 6.64 9.70
C THR A 13 8.45 8.03 9.57
N ALA A 14 8.24 8.91 10.57
CA ALA A 14 8.82 10.25 10.61
C ALA A 14 10.34 10.24 10.33
N GLU A 15 11.05 9.22 10.81
CA GLU A 15 12.49 9.05 10.70
C GLU A 15 12.95 8.53 9.33
N THR A 16 12.09 7.81 8.59
CA THR A 16 12.44 7.19 7.30
C THR A 16 11.95 8.01 6.09
N TRP A 17 11.02 8.95 6.28
CA TRP A 17 10.58 9.91 5.27
C TRP A 17 11.68 10.76 4.59
N PRO A 18 12.82 11.11 5.23
CA PRO A 18 13.82 11.96 4.59
C PRO A 18 14.43 11.35 3.31
N ASN A 19 14.49 10.02 3.18
CA ASN A 19 15.10 9.38 2.02
C ASN A 19 14.57 7.96 1.70
N PRO A 20 13.30 7.80 1.32
CA PRO A 20 12.72 6.50 0.92
C PRO A 20 13.12 6.08 -0.52
N TRP A 21 13.71 6.99 -1.29
CA TRP A 21 13.98 6.80 -2.72
C TRP A 21 14.85 5.58 -3.06
N PRO A 22 15.90 5.24 -2.27
CA PRO A 22 16.69 4.02 -2.50
C PRO A 22 15.87 2.74 -2.33
N MET A 23 14.98 2.68 -1.34
CA MET A 23 14.05 1.55 -1.13
C MET A 23 13.13 1.39 -2.34
N TYR A 24 12.53 2.49 -2.83
CA TYR A 24 11.67 2.43 -4.02
C TYR A 24 12.43 2.00 -5.28
N ARG A 25 13.71 2.40 -5.43
CA ARG A 25 14.56 1.93 -6.53
C ARG A 25 14.81 0.42 -6.44
N ALA A 26 15.14 -0.08 -5.24
CA ALA A 26 15.37 -1.50 -5.02
C ALA A 26 14.14 -2.33 -5.44
N LEU A 27 12.93 -1.92 -5.04
CA LEU A 27 11.68 -2.55 -5.46
C LEU A 27 11.51 -2.54 -6.98
N ARG A 28 11.65 -1.37 -7.63
CA ARG A 28 11.46 -1.26 -9.09
C ARG A 28 12.40 -2.15 -9.88
N ASP A 29 13.65 -2.26 -9.43
CA ASP A 29 14.72 -2.93 -10.16
C ASP A 29 14.69 -4.45 -9.95
N HIS A 30 14.37 -4.90 -8.73
CA HIS A 30 14.56 -6.31 -8.34
C HIS A 30 13.26 -7.05 -7.99
N ASP A 31 12.23 -6.35 -7.51
CA ASP A 31 10.97 -6.98 -7.08
C ASP A 31 9.75 -6.05 -7.28
N PRO A 32 9.29 -5.88 -8.53
CA PRO A 32 8.31 -4.85 -8.87
C PRO A 32 6.89 -5.10 -8.34
N VAL A 33 6.58 -6.36 -8.01
CA VAL A 33 5.34 -6.84 -7.40
C VAL A 33 5.73 -7.55 -6.10
N HIS A 34 6.13 -6.76 -5.11
CA HIS A 34 6.75 -7.27 -3.88
C HIS A 34 5.71 -7.82 -2.92
N HIS A 35 5.92 -9.05 -2.45
CA HIS A 35 5.07 -9.70 -1.45
C HIS A 35 5.61 -9.42 -0.03
N VAL A 36 4.80 -8.78 0.80
CA VAL A 36 5.11 -8.44 2.18
C VAL A 36 4.36 -9.40 3.09
N VAL A 37 5.09 -10.17 3.89
CA VAL A 37 4.52 -11.08 4.91
C VAL A 37 5.01 -10.62 6.29
N PRO A 38 4.19 -9.89 7.07
CA PRO A 38 4.59 -9.40 8.38
C PRO A 38 4.92 -10.58 9.33
N PRO A 39 6.13 -10.66 9.92
CA PRO A 39 6.52 -11.81 10.74
C PRO A 39 5.63 -12.05 11.95
N GLN A 40 5.02 -11.00 12.50
CA GLN A 40 4.16 -11.06 13.68
C GLN A 40 2.69 -11.38 13.34
N ARG A 41 2.29 -11.18 12.08
CA ARG A 41 0.91 -11.35 11.58
C ARG A 41 0.96 -11.80 10.10
N PRO A 42 1.41 -13.03 9.82
CA PRO A 42 1.59 -13.51 8.46
C PRO A 42 0.28 -13.57 7.66
N GLU A 43 -0.87 -13.63 8.34
CA GLU A 43 -2.21 -13.57 7.75
C GLU A 43 -2.65 -12.17 7.28
N TYR A 44 -1.83 -11.15 7.56
CA TYR A 44 -1.98 -9.79 7.06
C TYR A 44 -0.94 -9.50 5.96
N ASP A 45 -0.63 -10.49 5.13
CA ASP A 45 0.26 -10.30 3.99
C ASP A 45 -0.37 -9.39 2.93
N TYR A 46 0.45 -8.67 2.18
CA TYR A 46 -0.02 -7.78 1.12
C TYR A 46 1.02 -7.60 0.03
N TYR A 47 0.64 -6.93 -1.06
CA TYR A 47 1.51 -6.65 -2.20
C TYR A 47 1.80 -5.17 -2.37
N VAL A 48 2.98 -4.87 -2.94
CA VAL A 48 3.42 -3.50 -3.27
C VAL A 48 3.78 -3.43 -4.75
N LEU A 49 3.09 -2.57 -5.50
CA LEU A 49 3.42 -2.23 -6.88
C LEU A 49 4.33 -1.01 -6.91
N SER A 50 5.50 -1.12 -7.54
CA SER A 50 6.52 -0.05 -7.49
C SER A 50 6.82 0.60 -8.85
N ARG A 51 6.47 -0.05 -9.96
CA ARG A 51 6.71 0.50 -11.31
C ARG A 51 5.53 1.33 -11.79
N HIS A 52 5.85 2.38 -12.55
CA HIS A 52 4.86 3.28 -13.10
C HIS A 52 3.77 2.56 -13.92
N ALA A 53 4.14 1.63 -14.79
CA ALA A 53 3.19 0.93 -15.66
C ALA A 53 2.16 0.11 -14.87
N ASP A 54 2.61 -0.57 -13.82
CA ASP A 54 1.78 -1.41 -12.96
C ASP A 54 0.84 -0.53 -12.11
N VAL A 55 1.39 0.51 -11.48
CA VAL A 55 0.61 1.48 -10.69
C VAL A 55 -0.42 2.20 -11.55
N TRP A 56 -0.05 2.65 -12.75
CA TRP A 56 -0.97 3.33 -13.67
C TRP A 56 -2.14 2.44 -14.07
N SER A 57 -1.85 1.19 -14.45
CA SER A 57 -2.87 0.23 -14.86
C SER A 57 -3.80 -0.12 -13.70
N ALA A 58 -3.23 -0.42 -12.53
CA ALA A 58 -3.99 -0.79 -11.34
C ALA A 58 -4.88 0.36 -10.84
N ALA A 59 -4.36 1.59 -10.80
CA ALA A 59 -5.12 2.76 -10.38
C ALA A 59 -6.32 3.07 -11.31
N ARG A 60 -6.25 2.64 -12.58
CA ARG A 60 -7.35 2.82 -13.54
C ARG A 60 -8.38 1.68 -13.49
N ASP A 61 -7.95 0.46 -13.17
CA ASP A 61 -8.78 -0.74 -13.15
C ASP A 61 -9.44 -0.97 -11.78
N HIS A 62 -10.44 -0.17 -11.48
CA HIS A 62 -11.23 -0.31 -10.25
C HIS A 62 -12.05 -1.62 -10.18
N GLN A 63 -12.20 -2.35 -11.29
CA GLN A 63 -12.90 -3.64 -11.29
C GLN A 63 -12.02 -4.73 -10.67
N THR A 64 -10.71 -4.64 -10.87
CA THR A 64 -9.73 -5.56 -10.26
C THR A 64 -9.19 -5.02 -8.93
N PHE A 65 -8.95 -3.70 -8.84
CA PHE A 65 -8.36 -3.03 -7.67
C PHE A 65 -9.39 -2.09 -7.02
N SER A 66 -10.26 -2.68 -6.21
CA SER A 66 -11.35 -1.99 -5.50
C SER A 66 -10.83 -1.02 -4.42
N SER A 67 -11.52 0.11 -4.26
CA SER A 67 -11.33 1.04 -3.12
C SER A 67 -12.25 0.76 -1.94
N ALA A 68 -13.23 -0.15 -2.10
CA ALA A 68 -14.36 -0.32 -1.17
C ALA A 68 -14.02 -0.97 0.17
N GLN A 69 -12.77 -1.38 0.41
CA GLN A 69 -12.34 -2.06 1.63
C GLN A 69 -11.32 -1.27 2.46
N GLY A 70 -11.03 -0.03 2.08
CA GLY A 70 -10.01 0.80 2.71
C GLY A 70 -8.90 1.19 1.74
N LEU A 71 -8.01 2.07 2.19
CA LEU A 71 -6.92 2.63 1.38
C LEU A 71 -5.54 2.48 2.04
N THR A 72 -5.49 1.79 3.17
CA THR A 72 -4.27 1.37 3.85
C THR A 72 -4.02 -0.13 3.66
N VAL A 73 -2.85 -0.59 4.08
CA VAL A 73 -2.51 -2.02 4.09
C VAL A 73 -3.08 -2.76 5.31
N ASN A 74 -3.83 -2.09 6.19
CA ASN A 74 -4.42 -2.73 7.36
C ASN A 74 -5.77 -3.35 6.98
N TYR A 75 -5.84 -4.68 6.99
CA TYR A 75 -7.12 -5.38 6.94
C TYR A 75 -8.01 -4.98 8.12
N GLY A 76 -9.30 -4.76 7.85
CA GLY A 76 -10.25 -4.27 8.86
C GLY A 76 -10.21 -2.75 9.09
N GLU A 77 -9.57 -1.98 8.21
CA GLU A 77 -9.48 -0.52 8.32
C GLU A 77 -10.84 0.14 8.56
N LEU A 78 -11.86 -0.19 7.76
CA LEU A 78 -13.19 0.41 7.83
C LEU A 78 -13.87 0.20 9.20
N GLU A 79 -13.68 -0.97 9.82
CA GLU A 79 -14.17 -1.25 11.16
C GLU A 79 -13.40 -0.44 12.21
N MET A 80 -12.07 -0.40 12.08
CA MET A 80 -11.19 0.32 13.01
C MET A 80 -11.48 1.83 13.05
N ILE A 81 -11.82 2.42 11.90
CA ILE A 81 -12.14 3.86 11.79
C ILE A 81 -13.64 4.17 11.90
N GLY A 82 -14.49 3.15 12.05
CA GLY A 82 -15.94 3.30 12.23
C GLY A 82 -16.68 3.82 10.99
N LEU A 83 -16.18 3.55 9.79
CA LEU A 83 -16.75 4.03 8.51
C LEU A 83 -17.40 2.91 7.68
N HIS A 84 -17.58 1.72 8.23
CA HIS A 84 -18.17 0.57 7.52
C HIS A 84 -19.59 0.85 7.00
N ASP A 85 -20.44 1.51 7.80
CA ASP A 85 -21.84 1.72 7.46
C ASP A 85 -22.07 2.86 6.45
N THR A 86 -21.12 3.78 6.30
CA THR A 86 -21.21 4.90 5.36
C THR A 86 -19.80 5.29 4.91
N PRO A 87 -19.19 4.49 4.02
CA PRO A 87 -17.83 4.73 3.57
C PRO A 87 -17.77 6.07 2.81
N PRO A 88 -16.70 6.87 3.01
CA PRO A 88 -16.53 8.11 2.26
C PRO A 88 -16.37 7.82 0.77
N MET A 89 -16.65 8.82 -0.09
CA MET A 89 -16.57 8.69 -1.55
C MET A 89 -15.27 8.04 -2.03
N VAL A 90 -14.12 8.33 -1.40
CA VAL A 90 -12.81 7.76 -1.77
C VAL A 90 -12.70 6.23 -1.51
N MET A 91 -13.60 5.66 -0.71
CA MET A 91 -13.72 4.22 -0.41
C MET A 91 -15.00 3.63 -1.02
N GLN A 92 -15.43 4.15 -2.17
CA GLN A 92 -16.53 3.61 -2.95
C GLN A 92 -16.05 3.32 -4.37
N ASP A 93 -16.57 2.25 -4.96
CA ASP A 93 -16.36 1.94 -6.38
C ASP A 93 -17.61 2.32 -7.21
N PRO A 94 -17.46 2.57 -8.52
CA PRO A 94 -18.61 2.66 -9.41
C PRO A 94 -19.52 1.42 -9.31
N PRO A 95 -20.86 1.59 -9.34
CA PRO A 95 -21.59 2.83 -9.63
C PRO A 95 -21.94 3.68 -8.39
N ALA A 96 -21.51 3.30 -7.18
CA ALA A 96 -21.87 4.02 -5.96
C ALA A 96 -21.10 5.35 -5.80
N HIS A 97 -19.83 5.36 -6.24
CA HIS A 97 -18.96 6.54 -6.25
C HIS A 97 -19.50 7.71 -7.09
#